data_AF-A0A1W1UIM7-F1
#
_entry.id   AF-A0A1W1UIM7-F1
#
_cell.length_a   1.000
_cell.length_b   1.000
_cell.length_c   1.000
_cell.angle_alpha   90.00
_cell.angle_beta   90.00
_cell.angle_gamma   90.00
#
_symmetry.space_group_name_H-M   'P 1'
#
loop_
_entity.id
_entity.type
_entity.pdbx_description
1 polymer ?
#
loop_
_entity_poly.entity_id
_entity_poly.type
_entity_poly.pdbx_seq_one_letter_code
_entity_poly.pdbx_strand_id
1 'polypeptide(L)'
;MNFNNRNMQSMGNQQSSQQNASGSTGSFSEQELMNDILATEKQVISAYSTGITESSCPNLRNTLINNFKSAQDIQYKVFNAMEQKGWYQTEDAASNQVQQAKQKANEMSSKLQ
;
A
#
# COMPACT_ATOMS: atom_id res chain seq x y z
N MET A 1 -54.49 -58.47 31.51
CA MET A 1 -55.22 -57.44 30.71
C MET A 1 -54.22 -56.46 30.16
N ASN A 2 -54.49 -56.04 28.94
CA ASN A 2 -53.52 -55.62 27.95
C ASN A 2 -53.60 -54.09 27.75
N PHE A 3 -52.48 -53.49 27.33
CA PHE A 3 -52.36 -52.27 26.53
C PHE A 3 -52.82 -50.90 27.09
N ASN A 4 -51.86 -49.99 27.31
CA ASN A 4 -51.51 -48.90 26.37
C ASN A 4 -50.85 -47.73 27.10
N ASN A 5 -49.54 -47.57 26.95
CA ASN A 5 -48.99 -46.23 26.73
C ASN A 5 -47.82 -46.33 25.76
N ARG A 6 -48.13 -46.01 24.50
CA ARG A 6 -47.23 -46.02 23.35
C ARG A 6 -46.98 -44.55 23.01
N ASN A 7 -45.80 -44.04 23.33
CA ASN A 7 -45.11 -43.05 22.50
C ASN A 7 -43.66 -42.87 22.97
N MET A 8 -42.79 -43.70 22.39
CA MET A 8 -41.38 -43.41 22.17
C MET A 8 -41.22 -43.13 20.68
N GLN A 9 -40.83 -41.91 20.34
CA GLN A 9 -40.17 -41.46 19.11
C GLN A 9 -39.78 -40.00 19.39
N SER A 10 -38.64 -39.45 19.02
CA SER A 10 -37.40 -39.95 18.42
C SER A 10 -36.44 -38.75 18.46
N MET A 11 -35.15 -39.03 18.61
CA MET A 11 -33.97 -38.25 18.23
C MET A 11 -34.12 -36.78 17.82
N GLY A 12 -33.36 -35.91 18.51
CA GLY A 12 -33.06 -34.56 18.07
C GLY A 12 -32.00 -33.90 18.94
N ASN A 13 -30.85 -34.54 19.11
CA ASN A 13 -29.68 -33.95 19.76
C ASN A 13 -29.10 -32.86 18.84
N GLN A 14 -29.60 -31.63 18.92
CA GLN A 14 -28.93 -30.46 18.32
C GLN A 14 -27.78 -30.04 19.23
N GLN A 15 -26.70 -30.82 19.12
CA GLN A 15 -25.40 -30.52 19.67
C GLN A 15 -24.77 -29.39 18.85
N SER A 16 -24.69 -28.21 19.47
CA SER A 16 -23.65 -27.19 19.31
C SER A 16 -22.73 -27.33 18.08
N SER A 17 -23.08 -26.67 16.98
CA SER A 17 -22.08 -26.17 16.04
C SER A 17 -21.36 -24.99 16.69
N GLN A 18 -20.35 -25.32 17.49
CA GLN A 18 -19.31 -24.39 17.91
C GLN A 18 -18.59 -23.96 16.61
N GLN A 19 -19.09 -22.91 15.96
CA GLN A 19 -18.34 -22.20 14.93
C GLN A 19 -17.12 -21.63 15.64
N ASN A 20 -16.01 -22.33 15.44
CA ASN A 20 -14.68 -21.89 15.74
C ASN A 20 -14.40 -20.70 14.82
N ALA A 21 -14.93 -19.53 15.17
CA ALA A 21 -14.42 -18.26 14.70
C ALA A 21 -13.04 -18.10 15.34
N SER A 22 -12.08 -18.87 14.84
CA SER A 22 -10.69 -18.46 14.85
C SER A 22 -10.65 -17.25 13.93
N GLY A 23 -11.10 -16.11 14.46
CA GLY A 23 -10.74 -14.82 13.95
C GLY A 23 -9.23 -14.80 14.04
N SER A 24 -8.58 -15.18 12.95
CA SER A 24 -7.22 -14.76 12.68
C SER A 24 -7.26 -13.26 12.95
N THR A 25 -6.68 -12.85 14.08
CA THR A 25 -6.26 -11.47 14.25
C THR A 25 -5.30 -11.28 13.10
N GLY A 26 -5.82 -10.69 12.01
CA GLY A 26 -5.18 -10.65 10.70
C GLY A 26 -3.83 -9.98 10.85
N SER A 27 -2.80 -10.79 11.01
CA SER A 27 -1.43 -10.32 11.05
C SER A 27 -1.08 -10.06 9.60
N PHE A 28 -1.00 -8.79 9.22
CA PHE A 28 -0.45 -8.41 7.93
C PHE A 28 0.96 -8.98 7.78
N SER A 29 1.26 -9.49 6.60
CA SER A 29 2.63 -9.86 6.26
C SER A 29 3.50 -8.60 6.19
N GLU A 30 4.80 -8.77 6.40
CA GLU A 30 5.75 -7.66 6.25
C GLU A 30 5.69 -7.08 4.82
N GLN A 31 5.46 -7.91 3.80
CA GLN A 31 5.31 -7.48 2.41
C GLN A 31 4.05 -6.63 2.21
N GLU A 32 2.91 -7.00 2.79
CA GLU A 32 1.67 -6.21 2.71
C GLU A 32 1.83 -4.87 3.41
N LEU A 33 2.44 -4.86 4.60
CA LEU A 33 2.74 -3.62 5.31
C LEU A 33 3.67 -2.71 4.49
N MET A 34 4.70 -3.27 3.87
CA MET A 34 5.64 -2.49 3.06
C MET A 34 4.98 -1.92 1.79
N ASN A 35 4.04 -2.66 1.18
CA ASN A 35 3.24 -2.16 0.08
C ASN A 35 2.30 -1.02 0.50
N ASP A 36 1.67 -1.13 1.67
CA ASP A 36 0.81 -0.07 2.21
C ASP A 36 1.60 1.22 2.50
N ILE A 37 2.79 1.08 3.10
CA ILE A 37 3.72 2.20 3.30
C ILE A 37 4.12 2.82 1.95
N LEU A 38 4.52 2.00 0.97
CA LEU A 38 4.90 2.48 -0.36
C LEU A 38 3.75 3.21 -1.08
N ALA A 39 2.51 2.74 -0.92
CA ALA A 39 1.34 3.39 -1.48
C ALA A 39 1.04 4.72 -0.77
N THR A 40 1.13 4.74 0.56
CA THR A 40 0.89 5.91 1.40
C THR A 40 1.89 7.02 1.07
N GLU A 41 3.18 6.71 1.01
CA GLU A 41 4.23 7.68 0.70
C GLU A 41 4.07 8.27 -0.71
N LYS A 42 3.65 7.47 -1.71
CA LYS A 42 3.29 8.00 -3.05
C LYS A 42 2.15 9.04 -2.98
N GLN A 43 1.13 8.78 -2.17
CA GLN A 43 0.01 9.72 -1.99
C GLN A 43 0.48 11.01 -1.27
N VAL A 44 1.31 10.87 -0.24
CA VAL A 44 1.89 12.01 0.49
C VAL A 44 2.73 12.89 -0.44
N ILE A 45 3.60 12.29 -1.25
CA ILE A 45 4.42 12.98 -2.26
C ILE A 45 3.53 13.74 -3.26
N SER A 46 2.46 13.11 -3.76
CA SER A 46 1.50 13.76 -4.67
C SER A 46 0.83 14.98 -4.02
N ALA A 47 0.35 14.83 -2.77
CA ALA A 47 -0.28 15.91 -2.03
C ALA A 47 0.68 17.10 -1.80
N TYR A 48 1.94 16.82 -1.47
CA TYR A 48 2.95 17.86 -1.35
C TYR A 48 3.23 18.56 -2.68
N SER A 49 3.30 17.82 -3.79
CA SER A 49 3.49 18.43 -5.12
C SER A 49 2.39 19.46 -5.41
N THR A 50 1.12 19.08 -5.22
CA THR A 50 -0.03 19.98 -5.38
C THR A 50 0.08 21.18 -4.44
N GLY A 51 0.33 20.95 -3.15
CA GLY A 51 0.46 22.01 -2.16
C GLY A 51 1.59 23.00 -2.46
N ILE A 52 2.74 22.53 -2.96
CA ILE A 52 3.87 23.38 -3.36
C ILE A 52 3.48 24.27 -4.53
N THR A 53 2.80 23.71 -5.54
CA THR A 53 2.39 24.46 -6.73
C THR A 53 1.30 25.49 -6.44
N GLU A 54 0.41 25.21 -5.49
CA GLU A 54 -0.72 26.08 -5.13
C GLU A 54 -0.42 27.05 -3.97
N SER A 55 0.71 26.90 -3.29
CA SER A 55 1.10 27.79 -2.20
C SER A 55 1.57 29.17 -2.70
N SER A 56 0.87 30.22 -2.27
CA SER A 56 1.23 31.63 -2.52
C SER A 56 2.23 32.22 -1.52
N CYS A 57 2.31 31.65 -0.31
CA CYS A 57 3.24 32.10 0.74
C CYS A 57 4.61 31.41 0.60
N PRO A 58 5.73 32.16 0.44
CA PRO A 58 7.06 31.57 0.29
C PRO A 58 7.50 30.71 1.47
N ASN A 59 7.17 31.13 2.71
CA ASN A 59 7.53 30.39 3.91
C ASN A 59 6.82 29.03 3.96
N LEU A 60 5.51 29.02 3.66
CA LEU A 60 4.74 27.77 3.57
C LEU A 60 5.29 26.87 2.46
N ARG A 61 5.55 27.44 1.28
CA ARG A 61 6.13 26.71 0.15
C ARG A 61 7.47 26.04 0.52
N ASN A 62 8.36 26.77 1.19
CA ASN A 62 9.64 26.21 1.65
C ASN A 62 9.46 25.06 2.65
N THR A 63 8.52 25.20 3.59
CA THR A 63 8.18 24.11 4.52
C THR A 63 7.68 22.87 3.78
N LEU A 64 6.77 23.05 2.81
CA LEU A 64 6.26 21.94 2.00
C LEU A 64 7.37 21.27 1.17
N ILE A 65 8.28 22.05 0.57
CA ILE A 65 9.45 21.52 -0.16
C ILE A 65 10.35 20.68 0.75
N ASN A 66 10.60 21.13 1.98
CA ASN A 66 11.43 20.39 2.93
C ASN A 66 10.79 19.06 3.33
N ASN A 67 9.48 19.07 3.61
CA ASN A 67 8.73 17.86 3.94
C ASN A 67 8.63 16.91 2.74
N PHE A 68 8.42 17.45 1.54
CA PHE A 68 8.43 16.70 0.29
C PHE A 68 9.73 15.92 0.09
N LYS A 69 10.88 16.58 0.30
CA LYS A 69 12.20 15.92 0.22
C LYS A 69 12.33 14.79 1.23
N SER A 70 11.82 14.98 2.45
CA SER A 70 11.83 13.93 3.48
C SER A 70 10.97 12.73 3.07
N ALA A 71 9.76 12.97 2.55
CA ALA A 71 8.87 11.90 2.08
C ALA A 71 9.50 11.13 0.91
N GLN A 72 10.16 11.83 -0.03
CA GLN A 72 10.89 11.20 -1.13
C GLN A 72 12.03 10.29 -0.63
N ASP A 73 12.80 10.73 0.37
CA ASP A 73 13.87 9.91 0.96
C ASP A 73 13.33 8.66 1.66
N ILE A 74 12.21 8.77 2.37
CA ILE A 74 11.53 7.63 3.00
C ILE A 74 11.01 6.65 1.94
N GLN A 75 10.26 7.14 0.94
CA GLN A 75 9.76 6.35 -0.18
C GLN A 75 10.89 5.58 -0.88
N TYR A 76 12.06 6.21 -1.08
CA TYR A 76 13.22 5.57 -1.70
C TYR A 76 13.81 4.46 -0.84
N LYS A 77 13.91 4.66 0.48
CA LYS A 77 14.36 3.60 1.41
C LYS A 77 13.41 2.42 1.43
N VAL A 78 12.09 2.67 1.43
CA VAL A 78 11.07 1.61 1.39
C VAL A 78 11.20 0.81 0.09
N PHE A 79 11.30 1.50 -1.04
CA PHE A 79 11.50 0.88 -2.34
C PHE A 79 12.76 -0.01 -2.38
N ASN A 80 13.92 0.51 -1.96
CA ASN A 80 15.16 -0.26 -1.93
C ASN A 80 15.07 -1.48 -1.00
N ALA A 81 14.41 -1.34 0.14
CA ALA A 81 14.21 -2.45 1.07
C ALA A 81 13.31 -3.54 0.47
N MET A 82 12.26 -3.16 -0.28
CA MET A 82 11.42 -4.11 -1.00
C MET A 82 12.15 -4.79 -2.16
N GLU A 83 12.99 -4.05 -2.88
CA GLU A 83 13.84 -4.59 -3.96
C GLU A 83 14.84 -5.62 -3.42
N GLN A 84 15.56 -5.31 -2.33
CA GLN A 84 16.49 -6.23 -1.68
C GLN A 84 15.84 -7.53 -1.20
N LYS A 85 14.55 -7.48 -0.86
CA LYS A 85 13.75 -8.65 -0.44
C LYS A 85 13.10 -9.38 -1.62
N GLY A 86 13.27 -8.89 -2.85
CA GLY A 86 12.65 -9.46 -4.06
C GLY A 86 11.13 -9.24 -4.14
N TRP A 87 10.57 -8.33 -3.35
CA TRP A 87 9.13 -8.05 -3.31
C TRP A 87 8.69 -7.02 -4.34
N TYR A 88 9.65 -6.33 -4.94
CA TYR A 88 9.43 -5.39 -6.03
C TYR A 88 10.39 -5.75 -7.16
N GLN A 89 9.87 -6.35 -8.23
CA GLN A 89 10.66 -6.52 -9.45
C GLN A 89 10.65 -5.21 -10.22
N THR A 90 11.73 -4.47 -10.08
CA THR A 90 12.11 -3.37 -10.95
C THR A 90 12.50 -3.98 -12.30
N GLU A 91 11.73 -3.68 -13.35
CA GLU A 91 12.25 -3.88 -14.71
C GLU A 91 13.43 -2.91 -14.84
N ASP A 92 14.64 -3.43 -15.03
CA ASP A 92 15.79 -2.61 -15.39
C ASP A 92 15.42 -1.82 -16.64
N ALA A 93 15.26 -0.50 -16.49
CA ALA A 93 15.02 0.36 -17.65
C ALA A 93 16.23 0.22 -18.57
N ALA A 94 16.04 -0.39 -19.74
CA ALA A 94 17.10 -0.58 -20.71
C ALA A 94 17.83 0.77 -20.91
N SER A 95 19.16 0.78 -20.81
CA SER A 95 19.98 2.02 -20.80
C SER A 95 19.61 3.05 -21.89
N ASN A 96 19.17 2.53 -23.05
CA ASN A 96 18.53 3.27 -24.14
C ASN A 96 17.36 4.17 -23.70
N GLN A 97 16.42 3.65 -22.91
CA GLN A 97 15.22 4.36 -22.48
C GLN A 97 15.57 5.46 -21.48
N VAL A 98 16.56 5.24 -20.62
CA VAL A 98 17.08 6.25 -19.69
C VAL A 98 17.73 7.41 -20.47
N GLN A 99 18.57 7.10 -21.47
CA GLN A 99 19.19 8.13 -22.32
C GLN A 99 18.14 8.92 -23.12
N GLN A 100 17.14 8.25 -23.71
CA GLN A 100 16.06 8.93 -24.42
C GLN A 100 15.21 9.81 -23.50
N ALA A 101 14.87 9.34 -22.30
CA ALA A 101 14.12 10.14 -21.32
C ALA A 101 14.91 11.38 -20.91
N LYS A 102 16.22 11.24 -20.66
CA LYS A 102 17.12 12.35 -20.34
C LYS A 102 17.24 13.36 -21.49
N GLN A 103 17.39 12.90 -22.74
CA GLN A 103 17.41 13.77 -23.92
C GLN A 103 16.10 14.54 -24.07
N LYS A 104 14.94 13.85 -23.98
CA LYS A 104 13.62 14.49 -24.06
C LYS A 104 13.40 15.51 -22.96
N ALA A 105 13.81 15.23 -21.74
CA ALA A 105 13.71 16.17 -20.62
C ALA A 105 14.55 17.43 -20.86
N ASN A 106 15.79 17.28 -21.35
CA ASN A 106 16.65 18.40 -21.69
C ASN A 106 16.08 19.25 -22.85
N GLU A 107 15.58 18.60 -23.91
CA GLU A 107 14.92 19.30 -25.02
C GLU A 107 13.69 20.08 -24.58
N MET A 108 12.88 19.51 -23.69
CA MET A 108 11.72 20.19 -23.13
C MET A 108 12.13 21.39 -22.28
N SER A 109 13.19 21.26 -21.47
CA SER A 109 13.74 22.36 -20.69
C SER A 109 14.24 23.50 -21.58
N SER A 110 14.92 23.20 -22.70
CA SER A 110 15.40 24.23 -23.64
C SER A 110 14.29 24.95 -24.39
N LYS A 111 13.12 24.33 -24.57
CA LYS A 111 11.94 24.96 -25.20
C LYS A 111 11.16 25.89 -24.27
N LEU A 112 11.43 25.82 -22.96
CA LEU A 112 10.78 26.62 -21.93
C LEU A 112 11.63 27.80 -21.43
N GLN A 113 12.88 27.90 -21.89
CA GLN A 113 13.78 29.03 -21.67
C GLN A 113 13.65 30.04 -22.81
#